data_AF-A0A9D7EG48-F1
#
_entry.id   AF-A0A9D7EG48-F1
#
_cell.length_a   1.000
_cell.length_b   1.000
_cell.length_c   1.000
_cell.angle_alpha   90.00
_cell.angle_beta   90.00
_cell.angle_gamma   90.00
#
_symmetry.space_group_name_H-M   'P 1'
#
loop_
_entity.id
_entity.type
_entity.pdbx_description
1 polymer ?
#
loop_
_entity_poly.entity_id
_entity_poly.type
_entity_poly.pdbx_seq_one_letter_code
_entity_poly.pdbx_strand_id
1 'polypeptide(L)'
;MKVHYLIMALGAYMLAMGILGYVRTGSPTALYINGSFALVTIALGYFNGGGNAMLYKVTLGWVVVLTVMLSYLTIKRIAAHAEARAGSELIFGSMALFALIVAITMFMKMNRVSST
;
A
#
# COMPACT_ATOMS: atom_id res chain seq x y z
N MET A 1 10.64 -4.98 14.43
CA MET A 1 10.70 -5.43 13.01
C MET A 1 11.52 -4.44 12.19
N LYS A 2 12.34 -4.90 11.23
CA LYS A 2 13.04 -3.99 10.30
C LYS A 2 12.03 -3.41 9.30
N VAL A 3 12.16 -2.13 8.96
CA VAL A 3 11.20 -1.39 8.13
C VAL A 3 10.95 -2.02 6.75
N HIS A 4 11.95 -2.64 6.12
CA HIS A 4 11.75 -3.35 4.86
C HIS A 4 10.75 -4.52 4.97
N TYR A 5 10.70 -5.23 6.11
CA TYR A 5 9.70 -6.27 6.33
C TYR A 5 8.29 -5.70 6.44
N LEU A 6 8.13 -4.50 7.03
CA LEU A 6 6.84 -3.82 7.06
C LEU A 6 6.36 -3.43 5.66
N ILE A 7 7.27 -2.94 4.81
CA ILE A 7 6.96 -2.61 3.41
C ILE A 7 6.56 -3.87 2.63
N MET A 8 7.31 -4.96 2.78
CA MET A 8 6.94 -6.24 2.14
C MET A 8 5.60 -6.79 2.66
N ALA A 9 5.33 -6.68 3.96
CA ALA A 9 4.05 -7.08 4.55
C ALA A 9 2.88 -6.24 4.01
N LEU A 10 3.07 -4.94 3.81
CA LEU A 10 2.07 -4.08 3.15
C LEU A 10 1.78 -4.57 1.73
N GLY A 11 2.81 -4.87 0.94
CA GLY A 11 2.62 -5.38 -0.41
C GLY A 11 1.90 -6.74 -0.42
N ALA A 12 2.28 -7.67 0.46
CA ALA A 12 1.58 -8.95 0.60
C ALA A 12 0.10 -8.76 1.00
N TYR A 13 -0.18 -7.80 1.87
CA TYR A 13 -1.55 -7.45 2.27
C TYR A 13 -2.36 -6.87 1.10
N MET A 14 -1.77 -5.99 0.29
CA MET A 14 -2.41 -5.46 -0.92
C MET A 14 -2.75 -6.58 -1.91
N LEU A 15 -1.87 -7.58 -2.06
CA LEU A 15 -2.15 -8.74 -2.91
C LEU A 15 -3.32 -9.56 -2.38
N ALA A 16 -3.34 -9.84 -1.07
CA ALA A 16 -4.46 -10.55 -0.42
C ALA A 16 -5.78 -9.80 -0.62
N MET A 17 -5.77 -8.48 -0.51
CA MET A 17 -6.93 -7.63 -0.77
C MET A 17 -7.36 -7.59 -2.24
N GLY A 18 -6.41 -7.67 -3.18
CA GLY A 18 -6.70 -7.87 -4.61
C GLY A 18 -7.41 -9.20 -4.87
N ILE A 19 -6.95 -10.29 -4.24
CA ILE A 19 -7.57 -11.62 -4.34
C ILE A 19 -8.98 -11.59 -3.72
N LEU A 20 -9.14 -11.02 -2.52
CA LEU A 20 -10.45 -10.87 -1.89
C LEU A 20 -11.41 -10.03 -2.74
N GLY A 21 -10.91 -8.95 -3.35
CA GLY A 21 -11.65 -8.13 -4.31
C GLY A 21 -12.13 -8.95 -5.50
N TYR A 22 -11.25 -9.77 -6.10
CA TYR A 22 -11.60 -10.67 -7.20
C TYR A 22 -12.67 -11.69 -6.78
N VAL A 23 -12.47 -12.40 -5.68
CA VAL A 23 -13.42 -13.42 -5.18
C VAL A 23 -14.80 -12.81 -4.91
N ARG A 24 -14.85 -11.61 -4.30
CA ARG A 24 -16.11 -10.93 -3.98
C ARG A 24 -16.84 -10.40 -5.21
N THR A 25 -16.09 -10.00 -6.24
CA THR A 25 -16.66 -9.25 -7.37
C THR A 25 -16.74 -10.03 -8.67
N GLY A 26 -16.01 -11.13 -8.80
CA GLY A 26 -15.78 -11.85 -10.07
C GLY A 26 -14.97 -11.05 -11.10
N SER A 27 -14.54 -9.82 -10.77
CA SER A 27 -13.86 -8.92 -11.70
C SER A 27 -12.35 -8.98 -11.51
N PRO A 28 -11.57 -9.32 -12.56
CA PRO A 28 -10.11 -9.38 -12.47
C PRO A 28 -9.46 -8.01 -12.25
N THR A 29 -10.19 -6.91 -12.50
CA THR A 29 -9.68 -5.54 -12.36
C THR A 29 -9.16 -5.24 -10.95
N ALA A 30 -9.84 -5.71 -9.90
CA ALA A 30 -9.39 -5.52 -8.52
C ALA A 30 -8.05 -6.23 -8.26
N LEU A 31 -7.86 -7.41 -8.84
CA LEU A 31 -6.62 -8.16 -8.73
C LEU A 31 -5.48 -7.47 -9.50
N TYR A 32 -5.74 -6.99 -10.71
CA TYR A 32 -4.70 -6.31 -11.50
C TYR A 32 -4.22 -5.02 -10.85
N ILE A 33 -5.13 -4.18 -10.36
CA ILE A 33 -4.78 -2.90 -9.73
C ILE A 33 -4.01 -3.14 -8.43
N ASN A 34 -4.62 -3.87 -7.48
CA ASN A 34 -4.00 -4.09 -6.17
C ASN A 34 -2.78 -5.00 -6.26
N GLY A 35 -2.77 -5.97 -7.18
CA GLY A 35 -1.62 -6.83 -7.46
C GLY A 35 -0.44 -6.04 -8.03
N SER A 36 -0.68 -5.05 -8.90
CA SER A 36 0.39 -4.18 -9.40
C SER A 36 1.00 -3.33 -8.28
N PHE A 37 0.16 -2.74 -7.41
CA PHE A 37 0.65 -2.02 -6.23
C PHE A 37 1.42 -2.93 -5.28
N ALA A 38 0.95 -4.16 -5.08
CA ALA A 38 1.63 -5.16 -4.27
C ALA A 38 3.03 -5.47 -4.80
N LEU A 39 3.17 -5.77 -6.10
CA LEU A 39 4.45 -6.11 -6.71
C LEU A 39 5.46 -4.97 -6.59
N VAL A 40 5.05 -3.73 -6.90
CA VAL A 40 5.93 -2.55 -6.76
C VAL A 40 6.34 -2.37 -5.30
N THR A 41 5.40 -2.50 -4.36
CA THR A 41 5.67 -2.32 -2.94
C THR A 41 6.60 -3.40 -2.39
N ILE A 42 6.42 -4.67 -2.79
CA ILE A 42 7.32 -5.77 -2.41
C ILE A 42 8.72 -5.53 -2.97
N ALA A 43 8.84 -5.14 -4.24
CA ALA A 43 10.14 -4.85 -4.85
C ALA A 43 10.88 -3.74 -4.11
N LEU A 44 10.20 -2.62 -3.82
CA LEU A 44 10.77 -1.53 -3.01
C LEU A 44 11.16 -2.01 -1.61
N GLY A 45 10.34 -2.84 -0.97
CA GLY A 45 10.66 -3.46 0.31
C GLY A 45 11.95 -4.28 0.25
N TYR A 46 12.08 -5.16 -0.73
CA TYR A 46 13.27 -5.99 -0.95
C TYR A 46 14.53 -5.13 -1.13
N PHE A 47 14.49 -4.15 -2.05
CA PHE A 47 15.65 -3.30 -2.31
C PHE A 47 16.02 -2.39 -1.12
N ASN A 48 15.06 -2.00 -0.28
CA ASN A 48 15.36 -1.28 0.96
C ASN A 48 16.12 -2.12 1.99
N GLY A 49 16.15 -3.45 1.84
CA GLY A 49 17.00 -4.33 2.62
C GLY A 49 18.49 -3.96 2.53
N GLY A 50 18.92 -3.40 1.39
CA GLY A 50 20.31 -3.02 1.11
C GLY A 50 20.77 -1.68 1.72
N GLY A 51 19.90 -0.93 2.41
CA GLY A 51 20.31 0.27 3.17
C GLY A 51 20.57 1.54 2.37
N ASN A 52 20.16 1.62 1.11
CA ASN A 52 20.32 2.83 0.28
C ASN A 52 19.35 3.94 0.72
N ALA A 53 19.88 5.09 1.14
CA ALA A 53 19.10 6.23 1.65
C ALA A 53 18.22 6.90 0.58
N MET A 54 18.67 6.96 -0.68
CA MET A 54 17.87 7.53 -1.77
C MET A 54 16.65 6.65 -2.06
N LEU A 55 16.87 5.35 -2.15
CA LEU A 55 15.79 4.38 -2.35
C LEU A 55 14.78 4.42 -1.19
N TYR A 56 15.26 4.60 0.03
CA TYR A 56 14.40 4.75 1.21
C TYR A 56 13.47 5.96 1.09
N LYS A 57 13.99 7.11 0.65
CA LYS A 57 13.18 8.32 0.39
C LYS A 57 12.17 8.11 -0.73
N VAL A 58 12.58 7.48 -1.84
CA VAL A 58 11.68 7.13 -2.94
C VAL A 58 10.55 6.22 -2.45
N THR A 59 10.89 5.24 -1.63
CA THR A 59 9.92 4.30 -1.09
C THR A 59 8.96 4.96 -0.11
N LEU A 60 9.46 5.87 0.74
CA LEU A 60 8.61 6.69 1.60
C LEU A 60 7.62 7.49 0.74
N GLY A 61 8.10 8.16 -0.31
CA GLY A 61 7.24 8.89 -1.25
C GLY A 61 6.17 8.00 -1.87
N TRP A 62 6.54 6.80 -2.33
CA TRP A 62 5.61 5.81 -2.88
C TRP A 62 4.53 5.40 -1.86
N VAL A 63 4.92 5.08 -0.62
CA VAL A 63 3.96 4.66 0.43
C VAL A 63 3.03 5.82 0.82
N VAL A 64 3.53 7.07 0.84
CA VAL A 64 2.69 8.26 1.06
C VAL A 64 1.67 8.44 -0.07
N VAL A 65 2.10 8.32 -1.33
CA VAL A 65 1.21 8.38 -2.49
C VAL A 65 0.13 7.29 -2.42
N LEU A 66 0.52 6.04 -2.11
CA LEU A 66 -0.41 4.94 -1.90
C LEU A 66 -1.42 5.26 -0.81
N THR A 67 -0.97 5.79 0.33
CA THR A 67 -1.85 6.16 1.45
C THR A 67 -2.92 7.15 1.01
N VAL A 68 -2.52 8.22 0.31
CA VAL A 68 -3.45 9.27 -0.16
C VAL A 68 -4.41 8.69 -1.19
N MET A 69 -3.88 7.96 -2.18
CA MET A 69 -4.69 7.38 -3.26
C MET A 69 -5.71 6.36 -2.72
N LEU A 70 -5.29 5.46 -1.83
CA LEU A 70 -6.19 4.48 -1.22
C LEU A 70 -7.23 5.14 -0.30
N SER A 71 -6.85 6.18 0.44
CA SER A 71 -7.81 6.98 1.22
C SER A 71 -8.83 7.66 0.31
N TYR A 72 -8.38 8.21 -0.83
CA TYR A 72 -9.27 8.75 -1.83
C TYR A 72 -10.25 7.69 -2.35
N LEU A 73 -9.77 6.50 -2.72
CA LEU A 73 -10.63 5.39 -3.19
C LEU A 73 -11.59 4.87 -2.12
N THR A 74 -11.27 5.08 -0.84
CA THR A 74 -12.15 4.76 0.28
C THR A 74 -13.34 5.71 0.36
N ILE A 75 -13.11 7.01 0.14
CA ILE A 75 -14.12 8.06 0.31
C ILE A 75 -14.87 8.31 -1.01
N LYS A 76 -14.13 8.40 -2.11
CA LYS A 76 -14.66 8.59 -3.46
C LYS A 76 -14.98 7.23 -4.07
N ARG A 77 -16.26 6.86 -4.00
CA ARG A 77 -16.82 5.74 -4.77
C ARG A 77 -16.66 6.03 -6.26
N ILE A 78 -15.71 5.35 -6.92
CA ILE A 78 -15.61 5.40 -8.38
C ILE A 78 -16.72 4.51 -8.94
N ALA A 79 -17.72 5.14 -9.56
CA ALA A 79 -18.86 4.50 -10.20
C ALA A 79 -18.50 3.84 -11.55
N ALA A 80 -17.36 3.16 -11.65
CA ALA A 80 -17.01 2.37 -12.84
C ALA A 80 -17.83 1.06 -12.95
N HIS A 81 -18.60 0.74 -11.91
CA HIS A 81 -19.55 -0.37 -11.88
C HIS A 81 -20.92 0.17 -11.51
N ALA A 82 -21.95 -0.31 -12.21
CA ALA A 82 -23.33 0.18 -12.16
C ALA A 82 -23.95 0.19 -10.75
N GLU A 83 -23.32 -0.44 -9.76
CA GLU A 83 -23.71 -0.33 -8.35
C GLU A 83 -22.49 -0.24 -7.43
N ALA A 84 -22.61 0.62 -6.41
CA ALA A 84 -21.65 0.70 -5.33
C ALA A 84 -21.65 -0.62 -4.53
N ARG A 85 -20.69 -1.50 -4.82
CA ARG A 85 -20.60 -2.79 -4.12
C ARG A 85 -20.15 -2.57 -2.67
N ALA A 86 -21.02 -2.92 -1.73
CA ALA A 86 -20.72 -2.90 -0.30
C ALA A 86 -19.38 -3.61 -0.04
N GLY A 87 -18.51 -3.00 0.78
CA GLY A 87 -17.23 -3.57 1.22
C GLY A 87 -15.97 -3.08 0.50
N SER A 88 -16.07 -2.34 -0.60
CA SER A 88 -14.87 -1.74 -1.24
C SER A 88 -14.18 -0.72 -0.32
N GLU A 89 -14.95 0.03 0.46
CA GLU A 89 -14.46 1.00 1.44
C GLU A 89 -13.62 0.34 2.53
N LEU A 90 -14.01 -0.86 2.98
CA LEU A 90 -13.23 -1.61 3.96
C LEU A 90 -11.92 -2.12 3.35
N ILE A 91 -11.95 -2.59 2.09
CA ILE A 91 -10.75 -3.05 1.39
C ILE A 91 -9.76 -1.89 1.19
N PHE A 92 -10.20 -0.79 0.58
CA PHE A 92 -9.31 0.36 0.34
C PHE A 92 -8.92 1.06 1.63
N GLY A 93 -9.84 1.20 2.59
CA GLY A 93 -9.59 1.91 3.85
C GLY A 93 -8.61 1.17 4.75
N SER A 94 -8.71 -0.15 4.83
CA SER A 94 -7.74 -0.95 5.59
C SER A 94 -6.35 -0.96 4.95
N MET A 95 -6.26 -1.01 3.61
CA MET A 95 -4.99 -0.84 2.91
C MET A 95 -4.41 0.57 3.12
N ALA A 96 -5.24 1.62 3.09
CA ALA A 96 -4.82 2.99 3.36
C ALA A 96 -4.27 3.14 4.78
N LEU A 97 -4.97 2.59 5.78
CA LEU A 97 -4.53 2.62 7.18
C LEU A 97 -3.19 1.89 7.36
N PHE A 98 -3.03 0.71 6.76
CA PHE A 98 -1.77 -0.01 6.86
C PHE A 98 -0.64 0.75 6.16
N ALA A 99 -0.89 1.33 4.97
CA ALA A 99 0.08 2.17 4.28
C ALA A 99 0.48 3.39 5.12
N LEU A 100 -0.47 4.03 5.81
CA LEU A 100 -0.20 5.15 6.71
C LEU A 100 0.72 4.76 7.87
N ILE A 101 0.44 3.63 8.53
CA ILE A 101 1.28 3.11 9.62
C ILE A 101 2.71 2.86 9.13
N VAL A 102 2.86 2.29 7.94
CA VAL A 102 4.17 2.06 7.31
C VAL A 102 4.87 3.39 7.01
N ALA A 103 4.16 4.37 6.42
CA ALA A 103 4.70 5.69 6.13
C ALA A 103 5.20 6.43 7.40
N ILE A 104 4.39 6.43 8.47
CA ILE A 104 4.76 7.03 9.75
C ILE A 104 6.00 6.34 10.32
N THR A 105 6.01 5.01 10.32
CA THR A 105 7.16 4.23 10.80
C THR A 105 8.42 4.55 10.01
N MET A 106 8.29 4.70 8.69
CA MET A 106 9.40 5.06 7.81
C MET A 106 9.93 6.47 8.11
N PHE A 107 9.03 7.44 8.25
CA PHE A 107 9.36 8.84 8.53
C PHE A 107 10.05 9.00 9.88
N MET A 108 9.52 8.37 10.94
CA MET A 108 10.12 8.39 12.27
C MET A 108 11.54 7.82 12.25
N LYS A 109 11.77 6.71 11.52
CA LYS A 109 13.11 6.14 11.38
C LYS A 109 14.06 7.08 10.64
N MET A 110 13.60 7.74 9.57
CA MET A 110 14.42 8.69 8.81
C MET A 110 14.92 9.84 9.70
N ASN A 111 14.01 10.42 10.49
CA ASN A 111 14.34 11.57 11.35
C ASN A 111 15.27 11.20 12.51
N ARG A 112 15.21 9.95 13.01
CA ARG A 112 16.16 9.45 14.02
C ARG A 112 17.58 9.30 13.49
N VAL A 113 17.74 8.98 12.20
CA VAL A 113 19.06 8.82 11.57
C VAL A 113 19.68 10.17 11.21
N SER A 114 18.88 11.20 10.93
CA SER A 114 19.39 12.54 10.66
C SER A 114 19.84 13.32 11.90
N SER A 115 19.47 12.86 13.10
CA SER A 115 19.80 13.50 14.38
C SER A 115 21.06 12.94 15.07
N THR A 116 21.72 11.96 14.45
CA THR A 116 22.97 11.34 14.91
C THR A 116 24.09 11.66 13.93
#